data_AF-A0A920FU39-F1
#
_entry.id   AF-A0A920FU39-F1
#
_cell.length_a   1.000
_cell.length_b   1.000
_cell.length_c   1.000
_cell.angle_alpha   90.00
_cell.angle_beta   90.00
_cell.angle_gamma   90.00
#
_symmetry.space_group_name_H-M   'P 1'
#
loop_
_entity.id
_entity.type
_entity.pdbx_description
1 polymer ?
#
loop_
_entity_poly.entity_id
_entity_poly.type
_entity_poly.pdbx_seq_one_letter_code
_entity_poly.pdbx_strand_id
1 'polypeptide(L)'
;MIKISLDYLKIIVKNCRLKSLVGQYSMQTSRAKSLLRNNVILFGNSSHLIHTIGAQGYNLALRNVEAFIEYFSEKQIKDNNSLNKLVNKIDQDRHDVFDNIDFVLSMFLNDSPISKLLSKSIITSLKLYPGLKNKFLKKIIGLEKYPYLSAETI
;
A
#
# COMPACT_ATOMS: atom_id res chain seq x y z
N MET A 1 -14.33 -8.59 9.72
CA MET A 1 -15.23 -7.86 8.78
C MET A 1 -16.00 -6.81 9.57
N ILE A 2 -15.62 -5.54 9.50
CA ILE A 2 -16.34 -4.45 10.18
C ILE A 2 -17.65 -4.24 9.41
N LYS A 3 -18.77 -4.77 9.91
CA LYS A 3 -20.11 -4.41 9.44
C LYS A 3 -20.41 -2.99 9.92
N ILE A 4 -20.05 -2.00 9.13
CA ILE A 4 -20.59 -0.65 9.30
C ILE A 4 -22.07 -0.76 8.95
N SER A 5 -22.93 -0.64 9.97
CA SER A 5 -24.38 -0.64 9.75
C SER A 5 -24.74 0.51 8.82
N LEU A 6 -25.34 0.18 7.67
CA LEU A 6 -25.78 1.12 6.63
C LEU A 6 -26.73 2.20 7.18
N ASP A 7 -27.34 1.98 8.34
CA ASP A 7 -28.25 2.92 8.98
C ASP A 7 -27.54 4.17 9.52
N TYR A 8 -26.27 4.06 9.95
CA TYR A 8 -25.49 5.23 10.37
C TYR A 8 -25.08 6.12 9.19
N LEU A 9 -24.81 5.52 8.03
CA LEU A 9 -24.50 6.28 6.81
C LEU A 9 -25.71 7.08 6.32
N LYS A 10 -26.94 6.56 6.46
CA LYS A 10 -28.16 7.28 6.06
C LYS A 10 -28.38 8.59 6.83
N ILE A 11 -27.94 8.66 8.09
CA ILE A 11 -28.08 9.87 8.93
C ILE A 11 -27.13 10.97 8.45
N ILE A 12 -25.89 10.61 8.08
CA ILE A 12 -24.85 11.55 7.64
C ILE A 12 -25.07 12.00 6.18
N VAL A 13 -25.58 11.11 5.34
CA VAL A 13 -25.68 11.30 3.88
C VAL A 13 -27.07 11.82 3.45
N LYS A 14 -27.97 12.17 4.39
CA LYS A 14 -29.37 12.55 4.13
C LYS A 14 -29.55 13.65 3.06
N ASN A 15 -28.55 14.52 2.86
CA ASN A 15 -28.55 15.59 1.85
C ASN A 15 -27.53 15.40 0.72
N CYS A 16 -26.81 14.27 0.69
CA CYS A 16 -25.87 13.95 -0.38
C CYS A 16 -26.61 13.22 -1.49
N ARG A 17 -27.10 13.98 -2.48
CA ARG A 17 -27.55 13.39 -3.74
C ARG A 17 -26.32 12.92 -4.52
N LEU A 18 -26.16 11.60 -4.63
CA LEU A 18 -25.17 11.01 -5.53
C LEU A 18 -25.49 11.44 -6.96
N LYS A 19 -24.63 12.30 -7.54
CA LYS A 19 -24.77 12.75 -8.94
C LYS A 19 -24.54 11.60 -9.94
N SER A 20 -23.88 10.53 -9.51
CA SER A 20 -23.50 9.38 -10.31
C SER A 20 -23.35 8.17 -9.38
N LEU A 21 -23.73 6.98 -9.85
CA LEU A 21 -23.42 5.70 -9.20
C LEU A 21 -21.95 5.29 -9.43
N VAL A 22 -21.26 5.96 -10.36
CA VAL A 22 -19.85 5.76 -10.70
C VAL A 22 -19.04 6.88 -10.04
N GLY A 23 -18.14 6.50 -9.13
CA GLY A 23 -17.14 7.39 -8.57
C GLY A 23 -15.90 7.44 -9.47
N GLN A 24 -15.44 8.64 -9.81
CA GLN A 24 -14.16 8.84 -10.48
C GLN A 24 -13.24 9.61 -9.54
N TYR A 25 -12.02 9.10 -9.38
CA TYR A 25 -10.98 9.73 -8.58
C TYR A 25 -9.73 9.86 -9.45
N SER A 26 -9.11 11.03 -9.45
CA SER A 26 -7.84 11.23 -10.15
C SER A 26 -6.77 10.37 -9.50
N MET A 27 -6.15 9.49 -10.27
CA MET A 27 -5.02 8.71 -9.80
C MET A 27 -3.78 9.59 -9.76
N GLN A 28 -3.47 10.13 -8.59
CA GLN A 28 -2.26 10.91 -8.37
C GLN A 28 -1.35 10.12 -7.42
N THR A 29 -0.08 10.03 -7.79
CA THR A 29 0.95 9.59 -6.86
C THR A 29 1.50 10.82 -6.13
N SER A 30 1.61 10.74 -4.81
CA SER A 30 2.16 11.82 -3.99
C SER A 30 2.95 11.22 -2.83
N ARG A 31 4.01 11.91 -2.42
CA ARG A 31 4.92 11.42 -1.38
C ARG A 31 5.28 12.58 -0.45
N ALA A 32 5.07 12.41 0.85
CA ALA A 32 5.56 13.38 1.82
C ALA A 32 7.09 13.38 1.85
N LYS A 33 7.70 14.57 1.78
CA LYS A 33 9.16 14.78 1.83
C LYS A 33 9.78 14.36 3.17
N SER A 34 9.02 14.51 4.25
CA SER A 34 9.39 14.00 5.57
C SER A 34 8.19 13.29 6.19
N LEU A 35 8.46 12.17 6.84
CA LEU A 35 7.46 11.40 7.59
C LEU A 35 7.37 11.81 9.06
N LEU A 36 8.40 12.49 9.57
CA LEU A 36 8.49 12.94 10.96
C LEU A 36 8.75 14.45 10.99
N ARG A 37 7.97 15.16 11.79
CA ARG A 37 8.25 16.55 12.15
C ARG A 37 7.89 16.77 13.61
N ASN A 38 8.89 17.09 14.42
CA ASN A 38 8.75 17.19 15.87
C ASN A 38 8.19 15.88 16.44
N ASN A 39 6.97 15.90 17.00
CA ASN A 39 6.30 14.74 17.59
C ASN A 39 5.12 14.25 16.74
N VAL A 40 5.10 14.59 15.44
CA VAL A 40 4.05 14.21 14.50
C VAL A 40 4.61 13.26 13.45
N ILE A 41 3.98 12.10 13.31
CA ILE A 41 4.30 11.09 12.30
C ILE A 41 3.14 10.99 11.30
N LEU A 42 3.47 10.90 10.01
CA LEU A 42 2.48 10.76 8.94
C LEU A 42 2.33 9.29 8.52
N PHE A 43 1.08 8.85 8.32
CA PHE A 43 0.72 7.50 7.91
C PHE A 43 -0.31 7.46 6.78
N GLY A 44 -0.33 6.35 6.02
CA GLY A 44 -1.28 6.10 4.94
C GLY A 44 -1.37 7.26 3.95
N ASN A 45 -2.59 7.66 3.57
CA ASN A 45 -2.84 8.72 2.59
C ASN A 45 -2.23 10.10 2.98
N SER A 46 -1.93 10.34 4.26
CA SER A 46 -1.23 11.56 4.68
C SER A 46 0.28 11.53 4.42
N SER A 47 0.89 10.34 4.33
CA SER A 47 2.32 10.18 4.02
C SER A 47 2.58 9.82 2.56
N HIS A 48 1.61 9.20 1.89
CA HIS A 48 1.73 8.78 0.50
C HIS A 48 0.35 8.61 -0.17
N LEU A 49 0.25 9.00 -1.44
CA LEU A 49 -0.81 8.55 -2.33
C LEU A 49 -0.20 7.59 -3.34
N ILE A 50 -0.72 6.36 -3.35
CA ILE A 50 -0.20 5.26 -4.14
C ILE A 50 -1.21 4.92 -5.25
N HIS A 51 -0.71 4.62 -6.45
CA HIS A 51 -1.51 4.10 -7.55
C HIS A 51 -2.18 2.80 -7.10
N THR A 52 -3.49 2.68 -7.23
CA THR A 52 -4.29 1.58 -6.68
C THR A 52 -4.03 0.25 -7.41
N ILE A 53 -2.90 -0.38 -7.13
CA ILE A 53 -2.64 -1.78 -7.49
C ILE A 53 -2.88 -2.60 -6.22
N GLY A 54 -3.85 -3.50 -6.23
CA GLY A 54 -4.05 -4.49 -5.15
C GLY A 54 -4.22 -3.94 -3.72
N ALA A 55 -4.85 -2.78 -3.53
CA ALA A 55 -5.06 -2.13 -2.22
C ALA A 55 -3.78 -1.85 -1.40
N GLN A 56 -2.63 -1.70 -2.06
CA GLN A 56 -1.33 -1.51 -1.39
C GLN A 56 -1.28 -0.32 -0.43
N GLY A 57 -1.94 0.80 -0.71
CA GLY A 57 -1.97 1.95 0.20
C GLY A 57 -2.61 1.63 1.56
N TYR A 58 -3.63 0.77 1.58
CA TYR A 58 -4.25 0.30 2.81
C TYR A 58 -3.32 -0.68 3.56
N ASN A 59 -2.75 -1.64 2.85
CA ASN A 59 -1.83 -2.63 3.42
C ASN A 59 -0.57 -1.96 4.01
N LEU A 60 -0.01 -0.98 3.31
CA LEU A 60 1.13 -0.19 3.79
C LEU A 60 0.75 0.60 5.05
N ALA A 61 -0.44 1.23 5.08
CA ALA A 61 -0.91 1.93 6.26
C ALA A 61 -1.05 1.00 7.49
N LEU A 62 -1.62 -0.19 7.33
CA LEU A 62 -1.73 -1.18 8.42
C LEU A 62 -0.37 -1.59 8.96
N ARG A 63 0.59 -1.87 8.07
CA ARG A 63 1.96 -2.24 8.46
C ARG A 63 2.68 -1.12 9.19
N ASN A 64 2.44 0.13 8.78
CA ASN A 64 3.00 1.28 9.49
C ASN A 64 2.42 1.42 10.90
N VAL A 65 1.12 1.13 11.08
CA VAL A 65 0.47 1.11 12.40
C VAL A 65 1.01 -0.04 13.26
N GLU A 66 1.22 -1.23 12.69
CA GLU A 66 1.85 -2.35 13.40
C GLU A 66 3.26 -1.98 13.88
N ALA A 67 4.11 -1.45 12.99
CA ALA A 67 5.46 -1.00 13.35
C ALA A 67 5.44 0.06 14.47
N PHE A 68 4.44 0.96 14.44
CA PHE A 68 4.23 1.95 15.49
C PHE A 68 3.84 1.28 16.82
N ILE A 69 2.89 0.34 16.82
CA ILE A 69 2.47 -0.40 18.02
C ILE A 69 3.65 -1.20 18.60
N GLU A 70 4.36 -1.96 17.77
CA GLU A 70 5.57 -2.72 18.18
C GLU A 70 6.55 -1.81 18.90
N TYR A 71 6.90 -0.69 18.25
CA TYR A 71 7.85 0.29 18.76
C TYR A 71 7.46 0.85 20.14
N PHE A 72 6.18 1.14 20.36
CA PHE A 72 5.69 1.65 21.66
C PHE A 72 5.42 0.56 22.70
N SER A 73 5.26 -0.69 22.26
CA SER A 73 5.06 -1.85 23.15
C SER A 73 6.37 -2.34 23.78
N GLU A 74 7.50 -2.14 23.10
CA GLU A 74 8.82 -2.39 23.64
C GLU A 74 9.13 -1.38 24.75
N LYS A 75 9.26 -1.86 26.00
CA LYS A 75 9.53 -1.04 27.21
C LYS A 75 10.85 -0.24 27.20
N GLN A 76 11.52 -0.08 26.07
CA GLN A 76 12.81 0.59 25.90
C GLN A 76 12.70 1.96 25.21
N ILE A 77 11.64 2.73 25.46
CA ILE A 77 11.60 4.15 25.07
C ILE A 77 12.56 4.92 25.98
N LYS A 78 13.85 4.85 25.70
CA LYS A 78 14.90 5.54 26.47
C LYS A 78 15.53 6.71 25.73
N ASP A 79 15.20 6.95 24.44
CA ASP A 79 15.90 8.00 23.68
C ASP A 79 15.12 8.55 22.47
N ASN A 80 15.32 9.83 22.13
CA ASN A 80 14.78 10.49 20.92
C ASN A 80 15.27 9.84 19.63
N ASN A 81 16.45 9.23 19.66
CA ASN A 81 17.02 8.48 18.53
C ASN A 81 16.20 7.23 18.16
N SER A 82 15.29 6.82 19.04
CA SER A 82 14.41 5.68 18.85
C SER A 82 13.30 5.98 17.83
N LEU A 83 12.74 7.22 17.80
CA LEU A 83 11.70 7.58 16.83
C LEU A 83 12.21 7.60 15.39
N ASN A 84 13.45 8.03 15.18
CA ASN A 84 14.10 7.99 13.88
C ASN A 84 14.21 6.55 13.34
N LYS A 85 14.43 5.55 14.22
CA LYS A 85 14.46 4.14 13.80
C LYS A 85 13.11 3.66 13.30
N LEU A 86 12.03 3.99 14.01
CA LEU A 86 10.66 3.70 13.56
C LEU A 86 10.38 4.34 12.21
N VAL A 87 10.70 5.63 12.07
CA VAL A 87 10.47 6.40 10.83
C VAL A 87 11.26 5.84 9.66
N ASN A 88 12.53 5.46 9.89
CA ASN A 88 13.35 4.82 8.86
C ASN A 88 12.79 3.46 8.43
N LYS A 89 12.27 2.64 9.36
CA LYS A 89 11.60 1.36 9.06
C LYS A 89 10.36 1.60 8.18
N ILE A 90 9.54 2.59 8.53
CA ILE A 90 8.35 2.99 7.75
C ILE A 90 8.76 3.52 6.37
N ASP A 91 9.80 4.35 6.30
CA ASP A 91 10.23 4.95 5.03
C ASP A 91 10.82 3.93 4.08
N GLN A 92 11.63 3.00 4.59
CA GLN A 92 12.18 1.91 3.78
C GLN A 92 11.06 1.03 3.23
N ASP A 93 10.07 0.70 4.05
CA ASP A 93 8.91 -0.06 3.61
C ASP A 93 8.10 0.69 2.51
N ARG A 94 7.91 1.99 2.71
CA ARG A 94 7.28 2.85 1.71
C ARG A 94 8.03 2.79 0.38
N HIS A 95 9.37 2.91 0.38
CA HIS A 95 10.19 2.81 -0.82
C HIS A 95 10.06 1.44 -1.50
N ASP A 96 10.16 0.34 -0.74
CA ASP A 96 9.99 -1.02 -1.27
C ASP A 96 8.64 -1.16 -2.03
N VAL A 97 7.56 -0.63 -1.46
CA VAL A 97 6.23 -0.69 -2.10
C VAL A 97 6.20 0.16 -3.37
N PHE A 98 6.73 1.39 -3.33
CA PHE A 98 6.76 2.26 -4.50
C PHE A 98 7.61 1.69 -5.64
N ASP A 99 8.78 1.14 -5.35
CA ASP A 99 9.67 0.57 -6.38
C ASP A 99 9.03 -0.62 -7.07
N ASN A 100 8.33 -1.48 -6.32
CA ASN A 100 7.57 -2.59 -6.89
C ASN A 100 6.44 -2.10 -7.81
N ILE A 101 5.76 -1.01 -7.44
CA ILE A 101 4.68 -0.41 -8.24
C ILE A 101 5.24 0.24 -9.49
N ASP A 102 6.25 1.10 -9.35
CA ASP A 102 6.87 1.81 -10.47
C ASP A 102 7.45 0.78 -11.47
N PHE A 103 8.02 -0.33 -10.99
CA PHE A 103 8.42 -1.46 -11.82
C PHE A 103 7.24 -2.06 -12.60
N VAL A 104 6.13 -2.40 -11.94
CA VAL A 104 4.94 -2.95 -12.60
C VAL A 104 4.35 -1.97 -13.62
N LEU A 105 4.21 -0.70 -13.26
CA LEU A 105 3.68 0.33 -14.15
C LEU A 105 4.59 0.50 -15.38
N SER A 106 5.91 0.55 -15.18
CA SER A 106 6.88 0.69 -16.27
C SER A 106 6.93 -0.50 -17.22
N MET A 107 6.47 -1.68 -16.80
CA MET A 107 6.36 -2.89 -17.63
C MET A 107 5.02 -2.98 -18.35
N PHE A 108 3.92 -2.80 -17.62
CA PHE A 108 2.58 -3.12 -18.11
C PHE A 108 1.83 -1.91 -18.68
N LEU A 109 2.17 -0.69 -18.28
CA LEU A 109 1.49 0.54 -18.74
C LEU A 109 2.35 1.41 -19.66
N ASN A 110 3.65 1.14 -19.78
CA ASN A 110 4.51 1.86 -20.70
C ASN A 110 4.33 1.33 -22.14
N ASP A 111 4.13 2.23 -23.09
CA ASP A 111 3.83 1.90 -24.48
C ASP A 111 5.05 1.58 -25.35
N SER A 112 6.26 1.67 -24.79
CA SER A 112 7.49 1.40 -25.52
C SER A 112 7.60 -0.06 -26.04
N PRO A 113 8.25 -0.30 -27.19
CA PRO A 113 8.43 -1.65 -27.74
C PRO A 113 9.15 -2.59 -26.78
N ILE A 114 10.12 -2.07 -26.03
CA ILE A 114 10.87 -2.81 -25.01
C ILE A 114 9.94 -3.26 -23.89
N SER A 115 9.09 -2.37 -23.39
CA SER A 115 8.11 -2.69 -22.34
C SER A 115 7.12 -3.76 -22.77
N LYS A 116 6.64 -3.69 -24.02
CA LYS A 116 5.72 -4.67 -24.61
C LYS A 116 6.38 -6.06 -24.72
N LEU A 117 7.64 -6.12 -25.15
CA LEU A 117 8.40 -7.36 -25.18
C LEU A 117 8.61 -7.93 -23.77
N LEU A 118 8.99 -7.08 -22.81
CA LEU A 118 9.25 -7.47 -21.43
C LEU A 118 7.98 -8.01 -20.74
N SER A 119 6.86 -7.31 -20.89
CA SER A 119 5.55 -7.76 -20.43
C SER A 119 5.15 -9.10 -21.04
N LYS A 120 5.33 -9.27 -22.35
CA LYS A 120 5.02 -10.53 -23.03
C LYS A 120 5.87 -11.70 -22.51
N SER A 121 7.17 -11.47 -22.30
CA SER A 121 8.07 -12.47 -21.73
C SER A 121 7.63 -12.86 -20.32
N ILE A 122 7.35 -11.89 -19.45
CA ILE A 122 6.90 -12.14 -18.08
C ILE A 122 5.59 -12.92 -18.06
N ILE A 123 4.57 -12.46 -18.79
CA ILE A 123 3.28 -13.16 -18.86
C ILE A 123 3.46 -14.60 -19.34
N THR A 124 4.33 -14.83 -20.32
CA THR A 124 4.64 -16.18 -20.83
C THR A 124 5.30 -17.03 -19.76
N SER A 125 6.32 -16.52 -19.07
CA SER A 125 6.98 -17.22 -17.95
C SER A 125 6.00 -17.54 -16.81
N LEU A 126 5.12 -16.60 -16.45
CA LEU A 126 4.11 -16.81 -15.40
C LEU A 126 3.07 -17.87 -15.78
N LYS A 127 2.78 -18.04 -17.09
CA LYS A 127 1.90 -19.10 -17.60
C LYS A 127 2.57 -20.47 -17.57
N LEU A 128 3.85 -20.53 -17.92
CA LEU A 128 4.61 -21.78 -17.97
C LEU A 128 4.97 -22.31 -16.58
N TYR A 129 5.14 -21.42 -15.59
CA TYR A 129 5.56 -21.79 -14.24
C TYR A 129 4.60 -21.24 -13.17
N PRO A 130 3.59 -22.03 -12.73
CA PRO A 130 2.62 -21.61 -11.72
C PRO A 130 3.25 -21.17 -10.38
N GLY A 131 4.37 -21.75 -9.98
CA GLY A 131 5.10 -21.35 -8.77
C GLY A 131 5.67 -19.92 -8.85
N LEU A 132 6.08 -19.46 -10.04
CA LEU A 132 6.53 -18.09 -10.26
C LEU A 132 5.36 -17.11 -10.19
N LYS A 133 4.17 -17.50 -10.69
CA LYS A 133 2.95 -16.69 -10.62
C LYS A 133 2.62 -16.30 -9.18
N ASN A 134 2.61 -17.26 -8.26
CA ASN A 134 2.27 -16.97 -6.87
C ASN A 134 3.32 -16.08 -6.19
N LYS A 135 4.62 -16.32 -6.43
CA LYS A 135 5.69 -15.46 -5.89
C LYS A 135 5.61 -14.04 -6.44
N PHE A 136 5.42 -13.90 -7.75
CA PHE A 136 5.28 -12.61 -8.41
C PHE A 136 4.08 -11.82 -7.89
N LEU A 137 2.92 -12.46 -7.80
CA LEU A 137 1.72 -11.84 -7.25
C LEU A 137 1.96 -11.40 -5.82
N LYS A 138 2.43 -12.29 -4.94
CA LYS A 138 2.73 -12.00 -3.53
C LYS A 138 3.72 -10.84 -3.35
N LYS A 139 4.73 -10.76 -4.22
CA LYS A 139 5.69 -9.66 -4.22
C LYS A 139 5.04 -8.33 -4.61
N ILE A 140 4.27 -8.30 -5.70
CA ILE A 140 3.60 -7.07 -6.14
C ILE A 140 2.62 -6.58 -5.08
N ILE A 141 1.76 -7.45 -4.57
CA ILE A 141 0.76 -7.07 -3.56
C ILE A 141 1.36 -6.85 -2.15
N GLY A 142 2.66 -7.09 -1.97
CA GLY A 142 3.37 -6.88 -0.69
C GLY A 142 3.02 -7.90 0.40
N LEU A 143 2.47 -9.06 0.04
CA LEU A 143 2.05 -10.10 0.99
C LEU A 143 3.16 -11.06 1.40
N GLU A 144 4.33 -11.03 0.74
CA GLU A 144 5.45 -11.94 1.03
C GLU A 144 5.96 -11.79 2.47
N LYS A 145 6.01 -10.55 2.98
CA LYS A 145 6.46 -10.25 4.34
C LYS A 145 5.33 -10.27 5.39
N TYR A 146 4.05 -10.30 4.98
CA TYR A 146 2.89 -10.08 5.87
C TYR A 146 1.71 -10.97 5.47
N PRO A 147 1.75 -12.27 5.80
CA PRO A 147 0.73 -13.23 5.38
C PRO A 147 -0.66 -12.96 5.95
N TYR A 148 -0.75 -12.28 7.10
CA TYR A 148 -2.03 -11.90 7.73
C TYR A 148 -2.82 -10.84 6.95
N LEU A 149 -2.21 -10.16 5.98
CA LEU A 149 -2.89 -9.23 5.08
C LEU A 149 -3.59 -9.94 3.92
N SER A 150 -3.41 -11.26 3.79
CA SER A 150 -4.11 -12.08 2.80
C SER A 150 -5.52 -12.44 3.27
N ALA A 151 -6.50 -12.27 2.39
CA ALA A 151 -7.89 -12.67 2.66
C ALA A 151 -8.10 -14.20 2.73
N GLU A 152 -7.05 -15.01 2.54
CA GLU A 152 -7.09 -16.48 2.59
C GLU A 152 -7.07 -17.05 4.02
N THR A 153 -6.97 -16.20 5.05
CA THR A 153 -6.82 -16.63 6.46
C THR A 153 -8.10 -16.44 7.29
N ILE A 154 -9.28 -16.30 6.65
CA ILE A 154 -10.60 -16.26 7.32
C ILE A 154 -11.51 -17.30 6.71
#